data_AF-A0A8J3SFP6-F1
#
_entry.id   AF-A0A8J3SFP6-F1
#
_cell.length_a   1.000
_cell.length_b   1.000
_cell.length_c   1.000
_cell.angle_alpha   90.00
_cell.angle_beta   90.00
_cell.angle_gamma   90.00
#
_symmetry.space_group_name_H-M   'P 1'
#
loop_
_entity.id
_entity.type
_entity.pdbx_description
1 polymer ?
#
loop_
_entity_poly.entity_id
_entity_poly.type
_entity_poly.pdbx_seq_one_letter_code
_entity_poly.pdbx_strand_id
1 'polypeptide(L)'
;MDVGAMNLFHDLVDDAGLFPPTALPMAEALERHRADLMKAHPVLTHRFLCPASRLPALRATLTFPIRLGLILDTPELPPLGGLDVELIEIPGARFETPAGRVEVPGGRGGPLDVKARQFVEVTAGRLPVRLPPGTGLKIRCGGLSAEAFPGAHDLGSFIAYCVDNDIPFKATAGLHHAVRHFDPALGVDRHGFLNLVLAVCEAVEGHDPVPVLKLTDVGELVRRAGAVPRETAGRARELLVSYGSCSTSTPIEDLRALGLTDGPREEENAR
;
A
#
# COMPACT_ATOMS: atom_id res chain seq x y z
N MET A 1 -6.96 21.14 -16.51
CA MET A 1 -6.48 20.38 -15.34
C MET A 1 -6.66 18.92 -15.70
N ASP A 2 -5.55 18.18 -15.70
CA ASP A 2 -5.43 16.88 -16.35
C ASP A 2 -6.10 15.77 -15.54
N VAL A 3 -7.07 15.09 -16.15
CA VAL A 3 -7.86 14.02 -15.54
C VAL A 3 -6.99 12.79 -15.26
N GLY A 4 -5.78 12.71 -15.83
CA GLY A 4 -4.81 11.63 -15.59
C GLY A 4 -4.24 11.61 -14.16
N ALA A 5 -3.87 12.78 -13.60
CA ALA A 5 -3.24 12.87 -12.28
C ALA A 5 -4.22 12.52 -11.12
N MET A 6 -5.50 12.88 -11.26
CA MET A 6 -6.53 12.52 -10.26
C MET A 6 -6.72 11.00 -10.12
N ASN A 7 -6.41 10.21 -11.15
CA ASN A 7 -6.58 8.76 -11.11
C ASN A 7 -5.42 8.04 -10.41
N LEU A 8 -4.20 8.60 -10.43
CA LEU A 8 -3.01 7.95 -9.88
C LEU A 8 -3.01 7.81 -8.36
N PHE A 9 -3.66 8.75 -7.66
CA PHE A 9 -3.65 8.77 -6.21
C PHE A 9 -4.98 8.37 -5.60
N HIS A 10 -6.03 8.17 -6.42
CA HIS A 10 -7.34 7.76 -5.94
C HIS A 10 -7.27 6.38 -5.27
N ASP A 11 -7.93 6.23 -4.11
CA ASP A 11 -7.95 5.00 -3.31
C ASP A 11 -6.56 4.36 -3.15
N LEU A 12 -5.55 5.15 -2.79
CA LEU A 12 -4.16 4.68 -2.72
C LEU A 12 -3.73 4.29 -1.30
N VAL A 13 -4.21 5.00 -0.29
CA VAL A 13 -3.69 4.89 1.08
C VAL A 13 -4.68 4.13 1.98
N ASP A 14 -4.25 3.02 2.56
CA ASP A 14 -4.98 2.37 3.66
C ASP A 14 -4.60 3.00 5.00
N ASP A 15 -5.57 3.06 5.92
CA ASP A 15 -5.37 3.51 7.28
C ASP A 15 -4.66 2.42 8.10
N ALA A 16 -3.37 2.63 8.36
CA ALA A 16 -2.54 1.74 9.18
C ALA A 16 -2.22 2.35 10.56
N GLY A 17 -3.15 3.12 11.15
CA GLY A 17 -2.93 3.84 12.41
C GLY A 17 -2.51 2.98 13.60
N LEU A 18 -2.94 1.71 13.62
CA LEU A 18 -2.59 0.75 14.67
C LEU A 18 -1.12 0.28 14.62
N PHE A 19 -0.38 0.63 13.56
CA PHE A 19 0.97 0.14 13.33
C PHE A 19 2.03 1.22 13.59
N PRO A 20 3.26 0.83 13.99
CA PRO A 20 4.35 1.77 14.16
C PRO A 20 4.66 2.57 12.88
N PRO A 21 5.23 3.79 13.01
CA PRO A 21 5.63 4.45 14.25
C PRO A 21 4.47 5.06 15.07
N THR A 22 3.30 5.30 14.49
CA THR A 22 2.19 5.95 15.22
C THR A 22 1.61 5.04 16.29
N ALA A 23 1.28 3.79 15.94
CA ALA A 23 0.80 2.75 16.86
C ALA A 23 -0.34 3.21 17.79
N LEU A 24 -1.37 3.86 17.22
CA LEU A 24 -2.49 4.41 17.97
C LEU A 24 -3.21 3.33 18.81
N PRO A 25 -3.72 3.68 20.00
CA PRO A 25 -4.74 2.91 20.68
C PRO A 25 -5.97 2.70 19.78
N MET A 26 -6.70 1.59 19.96
CA MET A 26 -7.83 1.22 19.09
C MET A 26 -8.89 2.33 19.01
N ALA A 27 -9.26 2.93 20.14
CA ALA A 27 -10.25 4.00 20.20
C ALA A 27 -9.81 5.25 19.43
N GLU A 28 -8.56 5.66 19.58
CA GLU A 28 -8.00 6.83 18.86
C GLU A 28 -7.87 6.56 17.36
N ALA A 29 -7.46 5.33 16.98
CA ALA A 29 -7.40 4.93 15.58
C ALA A 29 -8.78 4.96 14.91
N LEU A 30 -9.81 4.44 15.59
CA LEU A 30 -11.20 4.48 15.10
C LEU A 30 -11.76 5.91 15.04
N GLU A 31 -11.43 6.75 16.01
CA GLU A 31 -11.85 8.15 16.02
C GLU A 31 -11.24 8.92 14.84
N ARG A 32 -9.94 8.74 14.59
CA ARG A 32 -9.29 9.28 13.38
C ARG A 32 -9.94 8.74 12.11
N HIS A 33 -10.13 7.42 12.03
CA HIS A 33 -10.75 6.79 10.87
C HIS A 33 -12.14 7.33 10.57
N ARG A 34 -12.94 7.57 11.62
CA ARG A 34 -14.26 8.20 11.53
C ARG A 34 -14.17 9.63 10.98
N ALA A 35 -13.20 10.42 11.44
CA ALA A 35 -12.97 11.76 10.91
C ALA A 35 -12.55 11.73 9.44
N ASP A 36 -11.73 10.77 9.03
CA ASP A 36 -11.31 10.61 7.63
C ASP A 36 -12.47 10.16 6.73
N LEU A 37 -13.36 9.28 7.20
CA LEU A 37 -14.60 8.93 6.50
C LEU A 37 -15.50 10.16 6.26
N MET A 38 -15.59 11.07 7.23
CA MET A 38 -16.38 12.31 7.09
C MET A 38 -15.76 13.28 6.08
N LYS A 39 -14.42 13.33 5.99
CA LYS A 39 -13.70 14.17 5.02
C LYS A 39 -13.73 13.60 3.60
N ALA A 40 -13.84 12.27 3.47
CA ALA A 40 -13.93 11.55 2.20
C ALA A 40 -12.85 11.96 1.18
N HIS A 41 -11.60 12.13 1.65
CA HIS A 41 -10.52 12.58 0.77
C HIS A 41 -10.16 11.48 -0.24
N PRO A 42 -10.15 11.76 -1.56
CA PRO A 42 -10.08 10.72 -2.60
C PRO A 42 -8.78 9.91 -2.60
N VAL A 43 -7.71 10.42 -1.97
CA VAL A 43 -6.43 9.69 -1.83
C VAL A 43 -6.55 8.48 -0.90
N LEU A 44 -7.47 8.54 0.07
CA LEU A 44 -7.65 7.48 1.04
C LEU A 44 -8.57 6.40 0.47
N THR A 45 -8.18 5.15 0.65
CA THR A 45 -9.05 4.00 0.37
C THR A 45 -10.24 3.93 1.32
N HIS A 46 -10.16 4.61 2.47
CA HIS A 46 -11.09 4.47 3.60
C HIS A 46 -11.19 3.04 4.17
N ARG A 47 -10.14 2.24 4.01
CA ARG A 47 -10.01 0.92 4.62
C ARG A 47 -9.15 0.97 5.88
N PHE A 48 -9.67 0.42 6.98
CA PHE A 48 -8.97 0.34 8.26
C PHE A 48 -8.19 -0.97 8.37
N LEU A 49 -6.86 -0.88 8.50
CA LEU A 49 -6.01 -2.05 8.69
C LEU A 49 -5.99 -2.48 10.16
N CYS A 50 -6.33 -3.75 10.40
CA CYS A 50 -6.40 -4.32 11.75
C CYS A 50 -5.68 -5.68 11.81
N PRO A 51 -4.81 -5.92 12.81
CA PRO A 51 -4.32 -7.26 13.07
C PRO A 51 -5.45 -8.20 13.50
N ALA A 52 -5.44 -9.43 13.01
CA ALA A 52 -6.41 -10.47 13.36
C ALA A 52 -6.48 -10.71 14.88
N SER A 53 -5.33 -10.64 15.57
CA SER A 53 -5.23 -10.74 17.03
C SER A 53 -5.99 -9.63 17.78
N ARG A 54 -6.23 -8.49 17.13
CA ARG A 54 -6.89 -7.31 17.73
C ARG A 54 -8.37 -7.19 17.39
N LEU A 55 -8.96 -8.14 16.66
CA LEU A 55 -10.41 -8.15 16.39
C LEU A 55 -11.30 -8.10 17.65
N PRO A 56 -10.97 -8.76 18.78
CA PRO A 56 -11.76 -8.61 20.00
C PRO A 56 -11.81 -7.16 20.51
N ALA A 57 -10.67 -6.47 20.50
CA ALA A 57 -10.59 -5.06 20.89
C ALA A 57 -11.35 -4.16 19.90
N LEU A 58 -11.21 -4.43 18.59
CA LEU A 58 -11.97 -3.72 17.56
C LEU A 58 -13.47 -3.84 17.81
N ARG A 59 -13.99 -5.06 18.02
CA ARG A 59 -15.42 -5.30 18.28
C ARG A 59 -15.94 -4.60 19.53
N ALA A 60 -15.12 -4.54 20.57
CA ALA A 60 -15.51 -3.88 21.82
C ALA A 60 -15.64 -2.35 21.67
N THR A 61 -14.95 -1.75 20.69
CA THR A 61 -14.88 -0.29 20.51
C THR A 61 -15.64 0.21 19.27
N LEU A 62 -15.85 -0.63 18.27
CA LEU A 62 -16.45 -0.25 17.00
C LEU A 62 -17.95 0.08 17.15
N THR A 63 -18.33 1.30 16.77
CA THR A 63 -19.71 1.82 16.88
C THR A 63 -20.34 2.22 15.54
N PHE A 64 -19.61 2.07 14.44
CA PHE A 64 -20.03 2.45 13.08
C PHE A 64 -19.48 1.45 12.04
N PRO A 65 -20.09 1.33 10.86
CA PRO A 65 -19.60 0.41 9.83
C PRO A 65 -18.25 0.88 9.28
N ILE A 66 -17.33 -0.06 9.07
CA ILE A 66 -16.02 0.17 8.48
C ILE A 66 -15.68 -0.92 7.48
N ARG A 67 -14.90 -0.55 6.46
CA ARG A 67 -14.26 -1.47 5.53
C ARG A 67 -12.91 -1.90 6.11
N LEU A 68 -12.63 -3.20 6.16
CA LEU A 68 -11.45 -3.73 6.84
C LEU A 68 -10.44 -4.36 5.88
N GLY A 69 -9.16 -4.06 6.14
CA GLY A 69 -8.05 -4.89 5.71
C GLY A 69 -7.49 -5.64 6.91
N LEU A 70 -7.53 -6.96 6.88
CA LEU A 70 -7.06 -7.77 8.01
C LEU A 70 -5.60 -8.17 7.81
N ILE A 71 -4.76 -8.00 8.83
CA ILE A 71 -3.41 -8.57 8.84
C ILE A 71 -3.45 -9.88 9.63
N LEU A 72 -3.17 -11.01 8.98
CA LEU A 72 -3.29 -12.34 9.56
C LEU A 72 -2.06 -12.69 10.44
N ASP A 73 -1.95 -12.02 11.57
CA ASP A 73 -0.91 -12.20 12.59
C ASP A 73 -1.19 -13.34 13.59
N THR A 74 -2.27 -14.10 13.37
CA THR A 74 -2.68 -15.26 14.18
C THR A 74 -2.65 -16.53 13.34
N PRO A 75 -2.30 -17.72 13.89
CA PRO A 75 -2.10 -18.94 13.08
C PRO A 75 -3.24 -19.28 12.11
N GLU A 76 -4.48 -19.04 12.52
CA GLU A 76 -5.70 -19.27 11.74
C GLU A 76 -6.54 -17.99 11.65
N LEU A 77 -7.41 -17.91 10.64
CA LEU A 77 -8.34 -16.80 10.50
C LEU A 77 -9.36 -16.84 11.65
N PRO A 78 -9.42 -15.85 12.56
CA PRO A 78 -10.47 -15.78 13.56
C PRO A 78 -11.84 -15.56 12.90
N PRO A 79 -12.95 -15.94 13.57
CA PRO A 79 -14.29 -15.69 13.05
C PRO A 79 -14.47 -14.21 12.71
N LEU A 80 -14.90 -13.88 11.49
CA LEU A 80 -15.05 -12.48 11.04
C LEU A 80 -16.33 -11.83 11.58
N GLY A 81 -17.40 -12.60 11.80
CA GLY A 81 -18.58 -12.17 12.57
C GLY A 81 -19.19 -10.84 12.11
N GLY A 82 -19.70 -10.80 10.87
CA GLY A 82 -20.40 -9.63 10.30
C GLY A 82 -19.51 -8.45 9.91
N LEU A 83 -18.20 -8.53 10.18
CA LEU A 83 -17.23 -7.52 9.75
C LEU A 83 -17.06 -7.55 8.22
N ASP A 84 -17.06 -6.36 7.61
CA ASP A 84 -16.81 -6.18 6.18
C ASP A 84 -15.30 -6.20 5.89
N VAL A 85 -14.77 -7.41 5.65
CA VAL A 85 -13.36 -7.63 5.34
C VAL A 85 -13.16 -7.70 3.82
N GLU A 86 -12.55 -6.66 3.26
CA GLU A 86 -12.29 -6.56 1.82
C GLU A 86 -11.02 -7.30 1.40
N LEU A 87 -10.01 -7.28 2.27
CA LEU A 87 -8.74 -7.95 2.02
C LEU A 87 -8.10 -8.55 3.26
N ILE A 88 -7.24 -9.53 3.05
CA ILE A 88 -6.44 -10.18 4.08
C ILE A 88 -4.98 -10.21 3.63
N GLU A 89 -4.10 -9.67 4.45
CA GLU A 89 -2.66 -9.75 4.29
C GLU A 89 -2.11 -10.95 5.07
N ILE A 90 -1.43 -11.85 4.38
CA ILE A 90 -0.95 -13.11 4.91
C ILE A 90 0.57 -13.08 5.00
N PRO A 91 1.18 -13.36 6.18
CA PRO A 91 2.62 -13.46 6.29
C PRO A 91 3.19 -14.56 5.38
N GLY A 92 4.17 -14.21 4.54
CA GLY A 92 4.83 -15.16 3.63
C GLY A 92 5.53 -16.31 4.33
N ALA A 93 5.99 -16.09 5.56
CA ALA A 93 6.63 -17.11 6.40
C ALA A 93 5.76 -18.37 6.59
N ARG A 94 4.44 -18.27 6.41
CA ARG A 94 3.53 -19.45 6.42
C ARG A 94 3.75 -20.41 5.28
N PHE A 95 4.28 -19.91 4.17
CA PHE A 95 4.42 -20.61 2.90
C PHE A 95 5.88 -20.68 2.46
N GLU A 96 6.80 -20.36 3.37
CA GLU A 96 8.23 -20.39 3.10
C GLU A 96 8.74 -21.84 3.08
N THR A 97 9.32 -22.22 1.95
CA THR A 97 9.99 -23.51 1.77
C THR A 97 11.32 -23.56 2.53
N PRO A 98 11.93 -24.74 2.75
CA PRO A 98 13.27 -24.84 3.33
C PRO A 98 14.35 -24.06 2.55
N ALA A 99 14.12 -23.79 1.26
CA ALA A 99 14.99 -22.97 0.41
C ALA A 99 14.73 -21.45 0.53
N GLY A 100 13.82 -21.03 1.42
CA GLY A 100 13.45 -19.64 1.63
C GLY A 100 12.49 -19.06 0.59
N ARG A 101 11.95 -19.87 -0.33
CA ARG A 101 10.99 -19.39 -1.35
C ARG A 101 9.57 -19.44 -0.84
N VAL A 102 8.74 -18.47 -1.20
CA VAL A 102 7.30 -18.47 -0.90
C VAL A 102 6.56 -19.28 -1.97
N GLU A 103 5.96 -20.40 -1.56
CA GLU A 103 5.16 -21.29 -2.40
C GLU A 103 3.80 -21.55 -1.76
N VAL A 104 2.76 -20.95 -2.34
CA VAL A 104 1.40 -21.00 -1.78
C VAL A 104 0.63 -22.16 -2.45
N PRO A 105 0.17 -23.18 -1.70
CA PRO A 105 -0.50 -24.34 -2.29
C PRO A 105 -1.95 -24.02 -2.71
N GLY A 106 -2.47 -24.71 -3.72
CA GLY A 106 -3.85 -24.51 -4.25
C GLY A 106 -4.94 -25.35 -3.57
N GLY A 107 -4.80 -25.67 -2.29
CA GLY A 107 -5.70 -26.60 -1.58
C GLY A 107 -5.64 -26.43 -0.06
N ARG A 108 -5.72 -27.53 0.71
CA ARG A 108 -5.62 -27.47 2.18
C ARG A 108 -4.26 -26.85 2.58
N GLY A 109 -4.31 -25.80 3.39
CA GLY A 109 -3.13 -25.00 3.76
C GLY A 109 -2.75 -23.91 2.75
N GLY A 110 -3.58 -23.68 1.73
CA GLY A 110 -3.47 -22.58 0.76
C GLY A 110 -4.17 -21.30 1.21
N PRO A 111 -4.57 -20.44 0.26
CA PRO A 111 -5.40 -19.27 0.55
C PRO A 111 -6.67 -19.66 1.30
N LEU A 112 -7.13 -18.73 2.12
CA LEU A 112 -8.35 -18.84 2.91
C LEU A 112 -9.56 -18.92 1.98
N ASP A 113 -10.50 -19.81 2.27
CA ASP A 113 -11.77 -19.90 1.53
C ASP A 113 -12.73 -18.80 1.99
N VAL A 114 -12.43 -17.56 1.60
CA VAL A 114 -13.20 -16.35 1.93
C VAL A 114 -13.26 -15.42 0.72
N LYS A 115 -14.31 -14.60 0.66
CA LYS A 115 -14.50 -13.63 -0.43
C LYS A 115 -13.44 -12.50 -0.46
N ALA A 116 -12.80 -12.23 0.67
CA ALA A 116 -11.80 -11.18 0.79
C ALA A 116 -10.60 -11.46 -0.12
N ARG A 117 -10.08 -10.41 -0.78
CA ARG A 117 -8.86 -10.52 -1.60
C ARG A 117 -7.67 -10.86 -0.70
N GLN A 118 -6.78 -11.73 -1.16
CA GLN A 118 -5.66 -12.18 -0.33
C GLN A 118 -4.34 -11.70 -0.90
N PHE A 119 -3.47 -11.18 -0.03
CA PHE A 119 -2.15 -10.68 -0.40
C PHE A 119 -1.09 -11.35 0.45
N VAL A 120 -0.18 -12.09 -0.18
CA VAL A 120 0.89 -12.80 0.53
C VAL A 120 2.15 -11.95 0.59
N GLU A 121 2.66 -11.71 1.79
CA GLU A 121 3.90 -10.94 2.00
C GLU A 121 5.09 -11.71 1.44
N VAL A 122 5.90 -11.07 0.60
CA VAL A 122 7.14 -11.63 0.03
C VAL A 122 8.29 -10.67 0.21
N THR A 123 9.52 -11.17 0.09
CA THR A 123 10.72 -10.34 0.00
C THR A 123 11.06 -10.12 -1.47
N ALA A 124 11.36 -8.88 -1.87
CA ALA A 124 11.60 -8.52 -3.27
C ALA A 124 12.67 -9.37 -3.97
N GLY A 125 13.75 -9.76 -3.27
CA GLY A 125 14.82 -10.61 -3.81
C GLY A 125 14.51 -12.11 -3.90
N ARG A 126 13.27 -12.55 -3.65
CA ARG A 126 12.89 -13.98 -3.58
C ARG A 126 11.86 -14.39 -4.64
N LEU A 127 11.96 -13.78 -5.82
CA LEU A 127 11.14 -14.08 -6.99
C LEU A 127 11.85 -15.09 -7.92
N PRO A 128 11.11 -15.85 -8.76
CA PRO A 128 9.65 -15.90 -8.87
C PRO A 128 9.00 -16.63 -7.67
N VAL A 129 7.71 -16.39 -7.47
CA VAL A 129 6.89 -17.04 -6.43
C VAL A 129 5.76 -17.82 -7.05
N ARG A 130 5.35 -18.92 -6.42
CA ARG A 130 4.20 -19.71 -6.87
C ARG A 130 2.96 -19.31 -6.10
N LEU A 131 1.97 -18.76 -6.80
CA LEU A 131 0.71 -18.28 -6.21
C LEU A 131 -0.49 -18.98 -6.86
N PRO A 132 -1.54 -19.31 -6.10
CA PRO A 132 -2.84 -19.67 -6.63
C PRO A 132 -3.49 -18.50 -7.38
N PRO A 133 -4.35 -18.77 -8.38
CA PRO A 133 -5.11 -17.74 -9.07
C PRO A 133 -5.87 -16.82 -8.09
N GLY A 134 -5.88 -15.52 -8.38
CA GLY A 134 -6.58 -14.52 -7.56
C GLY A 134 -5.88 -14.09 -6.28
N THR A 135 -4.67 -14.62 -6.00
CA THR A 135 -3.83 -14.17 -4.87
C THR A 135 -2.90 -13.07 -5.32
N GLY A 136 -2.92 -11.94 -4.63
CA GLY A 136 -2.00 -10.83 -4.84
C GLY A 136 -0.73 -10.95 -3.99
N LEU A 137 0.20 -10.01 -4.22
CA LEU A 137 1.43 -9.92 -3.46
C LEU A 137 1.45 -8.73 -2.51
N LYS A 138 2.19 -8.86 -1.43
CA LYS A 138 2.49 -7.75 -0.54
C LYS A 138 4.00 -7.62 -0.41
N ILE A 139 4.51 -6.41 -0.55
CA ILE A 139 5.92 -6.11 -0.35
C ILE A 139 6.09 -5.12 0.81
N ARG A 140 7.09 -5.36 1.65
CA ARG A 140 7.52 -4.43 2.68
C ARG A 140 8.58 -3.50 2.11
N CYS A 141 8.40 -2.19 2.28
CA CYS A 141 9.30 -1.14 1.80
C CYS A 141 10.05 -0.43 2.94
N GLY A 142 9.99 -0.95 4.17
CA GLY A 142 10.75 -0.41 5.30
C GLY A 142 10.51 -1.13 6.63
N GLY A 143 11.29 -0.73 7.63
CA GLY A 143 11.22 -1.25 9.00
C GLY A 143 12.16 -0.52 9.93
N LEU A 144 12.61 -1.20 10.99
CA LEU A 144 13.47 -0.63 12.04
C LEU A 144 14.97 -0.80 11.76
N SER A 145 15.35 -1.52 10.70
CA SER A 145 16.73 -1.74 10.30
C SER A 145 16.89 -1.52 8.79
N ALA A 146 18.11 -1.29 8.32
CA ALA A 146 18.41 -1.04 6.91
C ALA A 146 17.97 -2.21 6.00
N GLU A 147 18.09 -3.45 6.47
CA GLU A 147 17.75 -4.67 5.73
C GLU A 147 16.24 -4.81 5.49
N ALA A 148 15.41 -4.07 6.23
CA ALA A 148 13.97 -4.04 6.03
C ALA A 148 13.54 -3.18 4.83
N PHE A 149 14.47 -2.46 4.21
CA PHE A 149 14.24 -1.64 3.02
C PHE A 149 14.80 -2.37 1.79
N PRO A 150 13.95 -2.85 0.85
CA PRO A 150 14.46 -3.44 -0.38
C PRO A 150 15.23 -2.38 -1.18
N GLY A 151 16.32 -2.77 -1.85
CA GLY A 151 17.01 -1.87 -2.76
C GLY A 151 16.13 -1.47 -3.94
N ALA A 152 16.46 -0.38 -4.64
CA ALA A 152 15.70 0.05 -5.82
C ALA A 152 15.68 -1.02 -6.93
N HIS A 153 16.74 -1.81 -7.09
CA HIS A 153 16.78 -2.91 -8.05
C HIS A 153 15.86 -4.07 -7.64
N ASP A 154 15.82 -4.45 -6.37
CA ASP A 154 14.95 -5.51 -5.88
C ASP A 154 13.48 -5.08 -6.01
N LEU A 155 13.14 -3.87 -5.56
CA LEU A 155 11.79 -3.33 -5.67
C LEU A 155 11.37 -3.17 -7.15
N GLY A 156 12.27 -2.71 -8.02
CA GLY A 156 12.02 -2.63 -9.46
C GLY A 156 11.76 -4.00 -10.09
N SER A 157 12.57 -5.00 -9.74
CA SER A 157 12.37 -6.39 -10.20
C SER A 157 11.05 -6.97 -9.71
N PHE A 158 10.63 -6.64 -8.49
CA PHE A 158 9.33 -7.02 -7.95
C PHE A 158 8.17 -6.36 -8.70
N ILE A 159 8.27 -5.06 -9.01
CA ILE A 159 7.25 -4.34 -9.78
C ILE A 159 7.12 -4.93 -11.18
N ALA A 160 8.23 -5.10 -11.90
CA ALA A 160 8.26 -5.70 -13.23
C ALA A 160 7.63 -7.10 -13.22
N TYR A 161 8.03 -7.94 -12.26
CA TYR A 161 7.44 -9.27 -12.08
C TYR A 161 5.91 -9.23 -11.90
N CYS A 162 5.39 -8.31 -11.07
CA CYS A 162 3.95 -8.17 -10.87
C CYS A 162 3.22 -7.71 -12.14
N VAL A 163 3.81 -6.78 -12.90
CA VAL A 163 3.25 -6.30 -14.17
C VAL A 163 3.23 -7.40 -15.22
N ASP A 164 4.36 -8.08 -15.43
CA ASP A 164 4.53 -9.13 -16.43
C ASP A 164 3.60 -10.33 -16.21
N ASN A 165 3.21 -10.59 -14.96
CA ASN A 165 2.37 -11.72 -14.58
C ASN A 165 0.93 -11.32 -14.22
N ASP A 166 0.55 -10.05 -14.40
CA ASP A 166 -0.76 -9.52 -14.02
C ASP A 166 -1.16 -9.84 -12.56
N ILE A 167 -0.20 -9.65 -11.63
CA ILE A 167 -0.39 -9.92 -10.21
C ILE A 167 -0.62 -8.59 -9.47
N PRO A 168 -1.84 -8.33 -8.96
CA PRO A 168 -2.08 -7.18 -8.11
C PRO A 168 -1.26 -7.26 -6.83
N PHE A 169 -0.73 -6.14 -6.37
CA PHE A 169 0.09 -6.09 -5.19
C PHE A 169 -0.19 -4.88 -4.29
N LYS A 170 0.27 -4.97 -3.05
CA LYS A 170 0.25 -3.89 -2.06
C LYS A 170 1.65 -3.64 -1.53
N ALA A 171 1.91 -2.41 -1.12
CA ALA A 171 3.12 -2.08 -0.37
C ALA A 171 2.80 -1.76 1.09
N THR A 172 3.77 -1.91 1.97
CA THR A 172 3.62 -1.55 3.39
C THR A 172 4.93 -1.04 3.96
N ALA A 173 4.83 -0.22 5.01
CA ALA A 173 5.95 0.35 5.77
C ALA A 173 6.93 1.21 4.95
N GLY A 174 7.55 2.20 5.59
CA GLY A 174 8.65 2.99 5.00
C GLY A 174 8.23 4.11 4.04
N LEU A 175 7.04 4.02 3.42
CA LEU A 175 6.51 4.96 2.41
C LEU A 175 5.88 6.22 3.03
N HIS A 176 6.58 6.89 3.95
CA HIS A 176 6.04 8.02 4.71
C HIS A 176 6.07 9.36 3.94
N HIS A 177 6.91 9.45 2.92
CA HIS A 177 7.10 10.66 2.14
C HIS A 177 6.82 10.40 0.66
N ALA A 178 6.39 11.43 -0.08
CA ALA A 178 6.15 11.31 -1.52
C ALA A 178 7.42 10.97 -2.27
N VAL A 179 8.53 11.63 -1.92
CA VAL A 179 9.80 11.54 -2.66
C VAL A 179 10.85 10.73 -1.88
N ARG A 180 11.62 9.94 -2.62
CA ARG A 180 12.79 9.21 -2.13
C ARG A 180 13.75 10.16 -1.39
N HIS A 181 14.25 9.73 -0.25
CA HIS A 181 15.21 10.50 0.55
C HIS A 181 16.13 9.55 1.34
N PHE A 182 17.31 10.04 1.70
CA PHE A 182 18.25 9.30 2.54
C PHE A 182 17.88 9.46 4.02
N ASP A 183 17.81 8.36 4.75
CA ASP A 183 17.64 8.33 6.20
C ASP A 183 19.00 8.14 6.88
N PRO A 184 19.61 9.21 7.45
CA PRO A 184 20.93 9.11 8.06
C PRO A 184 20.94 8.28 9.35
N ALA A 185 19.80 8.11 10.03
CA ALA A 185 19.73 7.32 11.26
C ALA A 185 19.81 5.82 10.95
N LEU A 186 19.22 5.38 9.84
CA LEU A 186 19.25 4.00 9.38
C LEU A 186 20.38 3.72 8.37
N GLY A 187 20.97 4.77 7.80
CA GLY A 187 22.01 4.65 6.76
C GLY A 187 21.47 4.08 5.46
N VAL A 188 20.19 4.32 5.14
CA VAL A 188 19.50 3.73 3.98
C VAL A 188 18.69 4.76 3.22
N ASP A 189 18.57 4.59 1.91
CA ASP A 189 17.58 5.35 1.13
C ASP A 189 16.18 4.78 1.37
N ARG A 190 15.25 5.67 1.75
CA ARG A 190 13.83 5.37 1.84
C ARG A 190 13.15 5.66 0.50
N HIS A 191 12.29 4.75 0.07
CA HIS A 191 11.46 4.97 -1.13
C HIS A 191 10.36 5.98 -0.84
N GLY A 192 10.04 6.80 -1.84
CA GLY A 192 8.86 7.65 -1.83
C GLY A 192 7.65 6.93 -2.42
N PHE A 193 6.44 7.22 -1.93
CA PHE A 193 5.23 6.63 -2.52
C PHE A 193 4.94 7.15 -3.93
N LEU A 194 5.36 8.39 -4.26
CA LEU A 194 5.26 8.91 -5.63
C LEU A 194 6.22 8.16 -6.56
N ASN A 195 7.46 7.91 -6.10
CA ASN A 195 8.41 7.08 -6.83
C ASN A 195 7.84 5.68 -7.10
N LEU A 196 7.20 5.07 -6.10
CA LEU A 196 6.57 3.76 -6.24
C LEU A 196 5.46 3.78 -7.30
N VAL A 197 4.50 4.72 -7.22
CA VAL A 197 3.39 4.81 -8.18
C VAL A 197 3.91 5.02 -9.61
N LEU A 198 4.88 5.92 -9.79
CA LEU A 198 5.47 6.16 -11.11
C LEU A 198 6.29 4.98 -11.62
N ALA A 199 6.97 4.24 -10.73
CA ALA A 199 7.67 3.00 -11.11
C ALA A 199 6.71 1.94 -11.67
N VAL A 200 5.51 1.82 -11.12
CA VAL A 200 4.48 0.93 -11.69
C VAL A 200 4.04 1.43 -13.06
N CYS A 201 3.90 2.75 -13.25
CA CYS A 201 3.55 3.32 -14.55
C CYS A 201 4.64 3.03 -15.60
N GLU A 202 5.92 3.24 -15.27
CA GLU A 202 7.04 2.92 -16.16
C GLU A 202 7.02 1.43 -16.55
N ALA A 203 6.83 0.53 -15.59
CA ALA A 203 6.75 -0.90 -15.86
C ALA A 203 5.54 -1.29 -16.73
N VAL A 204 4.38 -0.65 -16.53
CA VAL A 204 3.18 -0.84 -17.40
C VAL A 204 3.45 -0.42 -18.84
N GLU A 205 4.24 0.63 -19.05
CA GLU A 205 4.68 1.07 -20.40
C GLU A 205 5.82 0.19 -20.97
N GLY A 206 6.26 -0.84 -20.24
CA GLY A 206 7.36 -1.72 -20.66
C GLY A 206 8.76 -1.13 -20.43
N HIS A 207 8.88 -0.07 -19.63
CA HIS A 207 10.15 0.53 -19.24
C HIS A 207 10.69 -0.03 -17.93
N ASP A 208 11.99 0.19 -17.68
CA ASP A 208 12.63 -0.17 -16.40
C ASP A 208 12.11 0.75 -15.26
N PRO A 209 11.54 0.20 -14.17
CA PRO A 209 11.09 0.98 -13.01
C PRO A 209 12.24 1.56 -12.15
N VAL A 210 13.46 1.01 -12.24
CA VAL A 210 14.56 1.35 -11.32
C VAL A 210 14.99 2.82 -11.39
N PRO A 211 15.13 3.47 -12.56
CA PRO A 211 15.51 4.89 -12.64
C PRO A 211 14.57 5.81 -11.85
N VAL A 212 13.25 5.64 -11.97
CA VAL A 212 12.29 6.48 -11.24
C VAL A 212 12.24 6.14 -9.74
N LEU A 213 12.50 4.89 -9.35
CA LEU A 213 12.66 4.51 -7.93
C LEU A 213 13.86 5.19 -7.26
N LYS A 214 14.90 5.53 -8.03
CA LYS A 214 16.12 6.21 -7.54
C LYS A 214 16.02 7.74 -7.60
N LEU A 215 15.00 8.28 -8.26
CA LEU A 215 14.89 9.72 -8.51
C LEU A 215 14.58 10.50 -7.24
N THR A 216 15.35 11.55 -6.98
CA THR A 216 15.16 12.49 -5.86
C THR A 216 14.78 13.90 -6.33
N ASP A 217 14.85 14.15 -7.64
CA ASP A 217 14.45 15.42 -8.24
C ASP A 217 12.92 15.57 -8.20
N VAL A 218 12.47 16.49 -7.35
CA VAL A 218 11.05 16.78 -7.12
C VAL A 218 10.38 17.32 -8.40
N GLY A 219 11.04 18.21 -9.13
CA GLY A 219 10.47 18.83 -10.33
C GLY A 219 10.29 17.84 -11.47
N GLU A 220 11.25 16.93 -11.65
CA GLU A 220 11.14 15.81 -12.58
C GLU A 220 9.99 14.86 -12.18
N LEU A 221 9.87 14.48 -10.90
CA LEU A 221 8.79 13.61 -10.42
C LEU A 221 7.39 14.22 -10.65
N VAL A 222 7.22 15.51 -10.33
CA VAL A 222 5.95 16.22 -10.55
C VAL A 222 5.62 16.29 -12.04
N ARG A 223 6.59 16.61 -12.91
CA ARG A 223 6.39 16.62 -14.35
C ARG A 223 6.02 15.24 -14.89
N ARG A 224 6.67 14.17 -14.43
CA ARG A 224 6.32 12.79 -14.81
C ARG A 224 4.90 12.43 -14.37
N ALA A 225 4.55 12.73 -13.13
CA ALA A 225 3.20 12.49 -12.60
C ALA A 225 2.11 13.21 -13.40
N GLY A 226 2.37 14.46 -13.80
CA GLY A 226 1.47 15.23 -14.66
C GLY A 226 1.42 14.78 -16.12
N ALA A 227 2.32 13.90 -16.56
CA ALA A 227 2.41 13.41 -17.93
C ALA A 227 1.95 11.95 -18.11
N VAL A 228 1.56 11.26 -17.03
CA VAL A 228 1.14 9.85 -17.11
C VAL A 228 -0.18 9.74 -17.90
N PRO A 229 -0.24 8.95 -18.99
CA PRO A 229 -1.47 8.74 -19.72
C PRO A 229 -2.56 8.09 -18.85
N ARG A 230 -3.83 8.41 -19.14
CA ARG A 230 -4.97 7.90 -18.35
C ARG A 230 -5.06 6.37 -18.31
N GLU A 231 -4.75 5.72 -19.43
CA GLU A 231 -4.75 4.26 -19.56
C GLU A 231 -3.65 3.63 -18.69
N THR A 232 -2.43 4.16 -18.77
CA THR A 232 -1.30 3.77 -17.91
C THR A 232 -1.64 3.94 -16.43
N ALA A 233 -2.24 5.08 -16.06
CA ALA A 233 -2.66 5.33 -14.69
C ALA A 233 -3.70 4.30 -14.24
N GLY A 234 -4.73 4.03 -15.06
CA GLY A 234 -5.74 3.01 -14.77
C GLY A 234 -5.11 1.63 -14.55
N ARG A 235 -4.28 1.19 -15.48
CA ARG A 235 -3.61 -0.11 -15.41
C ARG A 235 -2.64 -0.22 -14.23
N ALA A 236 -1.88 0.82 -13.95
CA ALA A 236 -1.00 0.88 -12.79
C ALA A 236 -1.78 0.77 -11.47
N ARG A 237 -2.99 1.33 -11.39
CA ARG A 237 -3.87 1.24 -10.21
C ARG A 237 -4.64 -0.08 -10.09
N GLU A 238 -4.86 -0.80 -11.18
CA GLU A 238 -5.34 -2.19 -11.11
C GLU A 238 -4.30 -3.10 -10.44
N LEU A 239 -3.01 -2.86 -10.74
CA LEU A 239 -1.89 -3.64 -10.23
C LEU A 239 -1.47 -3.20 -8.83
N LEU A 240 -1.07 -1.94 -8.63
CA LEU A 240 -0.81 -1.41 -7.29
C LEU A 240 -2.15 -1.14 -6.62
N VAL A 241 -2.57 -2.00 -5.71
CA VAL A 241 -3.90 -1.87 -5.08
C VAL A 241 -3.91 -0.73 -4.09
N SER A 242 -2.95 -0.70 -3.17
CA SER A 242 -2.78 0.38 -2.19
C SER A 242 -1.49 0.17 -1.39
N TYR A 243 -1.16 1.13 -0.52
CA TYR A 243 -0.19 0.92 0.53
C TYR A 243 -0.71 1.39 1.90
N GLY A 244 -0.20 0.78 2.97
CA GLY A 244 -0.57 1.16 4.34
C GLY A 244 0.26 2.33 4.86
N SER A 245 -0.39 3.34 5.44
CA SER A 245 0.28 4.47 6.13
C SER A 245 -0.19 4.61 7.57
N CYS A 246 0.76 4.80 8.50
CA CYS A 246 0.43 5.05 9.90
C CYS A 246 -0.17 6.46 10.11
N SER A 247 0.03 7.37 9.16
CA SER A 247 -0.57 8.70 9.07
C SER A 247 -1.38 8.84 7.79
N THR A 248 -2.68 9.11 7.91
CA THR A 248 -3.56 9.33 6.75
C THR A 248 -3.43 10.74 6.19
N SER A 249 -2.97 11.72 6.97
CA SER A 249 -2.83 13.11 6.51
C SER A 249 -1.51 13.36 5.76
N THR A 250 -0.41 12.71 6.17
CA THR A 250 0.92 12.98 5.60
C THR A 250 0.99 12.77 4.09
N PRO A 251 0.47 11.67 3.49
CA PRO A 251 0.48 11.51 2.04
C PRO A 251 -0.32 12.60 1.31
N ILE A 252 -1.43 13.07 1.91
CA ILE A 252 -2.26 14.13 1.35
C ILE A 252 -1.52 15.47 1.41
N GLU A 253 -0.87 15.77 2.52
CA GLU A 253 -0.07 16.98 2.73
C GLU A 253 1.10 17.03 1.74
N ASP A 254 1.83 15.92 1.58
CA ASP A 254 2.92 15.82 0.61
C ASP A 254 2.42 16.01 -0.83
N LEU A 255 1.34 15.34 -1.23
CA LEU A 255 0.76 15.50 -2.57
C LEU A 255 0.29 16.95 -2.84
N ARG A 256 -0.31 17.59 -1.83
CA ARG A 256 -0.73 18.99 -1.90
C ARG A 256 0.47 19.92 -2.02
N ALA A 257 1.53 19.70 -1.24
CA ALA A 257 2.75 20.49 -1.31
C ALA A 257 3.43 20.39 -2.69
N LEU A 258 3.27 19.24 -3.36
CA LEU A 258 3.74 19.01 -4.72
C LEU A 258 2.79 19.52 -5.82
N GLY A 259 1.61 20.03 -5.46
CA GLY A 259 0.59 20.47 -6.42
C GLY A 259 -0.05 19.33 -7.23
N LEU A 260 0.01 18.10 -6.72
CA LEU A 260 -0.50 16.88 -7.39
C LEU A 260 -1.94 16.51 -7.01
N THR A 261 -2.48 17.14 -5.96
CA THR A 261 -3.88 17.05 -5.55
C THR A 261 -4.39 18.43 -5.20
N ASP A 262 -5.67 18.69 -5.43
CA ASP A 262 -6.29 19.95 -5.07
C ASP A 262 -6.10 20.26 -3.57
N GLY A 263 -5.84 21.53 -3.25
CA GLY A 263 -6.00 22.05 -1.89
C GLY A 263 -7.46 21.91 -1.43
N PRO A 264 -7.79 22.11 -0.14
CA PRO A 264 -9.18 22.33 0.22
C PRO A 264 -9.69 23.45 -0.68
N ARG A 265 -10.82 23.21 -1.36
CA ARG A 265 -11.53 24.28 -2.05
C ARG A 265 -11.84 25.32 -0.99
N GLU A 266 -11.08 26.41 -0.95
CA GLU A 266 -11.62 27.64 -0.37
C GLU A 266 -12.89 27.87 -1.18
N GLU A 267 -14.04 27.77 -0.51
CA GLU A 267 -15.30 28.16 -1.10
C GLU A 267 -15.07 29.53 -1.70
N GLU A 268 -15.11 29.58 -3.03
CA GLU A 268 -15.15 30.81 -3.80
C GLU A 268 -16.41 31.52 -3.30
N ASN A 269 -16.21 32.36 -2.28
CA ASN A 269 -17.23 33.20 -1.70
C ASN A 269 -17.74 34.04 -2.86
N ALA A 270 -18.90 33.63 -3.37
CA ALA A 270 -19.62 34.30 -4.42
C ALA A 270 -19.68 35.80 -4.13
N ARG A 271 -18.97 36.59 -4.95
CA ARG A 271 -19.26 37.99 -5.24
C ARG A 271 -18.86 38.33 -6.66
#